data_AF-I3JSB2-F1
#
_entry.id   AF-I3JSB2-F1
#
_cell.length_a   1.000
_cell.length_b   1.000
_cell.length_c   1.000
_cell.angle_alpha   90.00
_cell.angle_beta   90.00
_cell.angle_gamma   90.00
#
_symmetry.space_group_name_H-M   'P 1'
#
loop_
_entity.id
_entity.type
_entity.pdbx_description
1 polymer ?
#
loop_
_entity_poly.entity_id
_entity_poly.type
_entity_poly.pdbx_seq_one_letter_code
_entity_poly.pdbx_strand_id
1 'polypeptide(L)'
;MCEALLKLYLNGLLFPYQLGSKRRRKVPETQARQAVPTGIQRSVPGQEQVEKRYDPLDSTLKFVNRPDDLNPLCDDSLRAEMSCGHAVTPESLTRWCRSLLDQGNYKFRCPALVEGTKQCNKEWSYQEVRRLADLTVEEMQHFEESMARLALADHCEVQECSQCKTSVERMDLSNLCVQCVVCTAVQKKKFYFCWQCLKPWKGSGPRSDRCDNDGCENKDLQLLQTCKTISLPDVKDVTSCPAIRLCPTCGLRVEHNRKHCKNIKCPRCKMEFCFVCLKLKRECSSSPYTMCPSGVAPRQTSIPVWRKT
;
A
#
# COMPACT_ATOMS: atom_id res chain seq x y z
N MET A 1 15.54 7.26 -7.63
CA MET A 1 14.41 6.31 -7.77
C MET A 1 14.57 5.28 -6.68
N CYS A 2 13.57 5.12 -5.81
CA CYS A 2 13.48 4.06 -4.79
C CYS A 2 13.80 2.72 -5.45
N GLU A 3 14.62 1.88 -4.83
CA GLU A 3 14.99 0.56 -5.39
C GLU A 3 13.75 -0.29 -5.70
N ALA A 4 12.64 -0.07 -4.97
CA ALA A 4 11.33 -0.64 -5.26
C ALA A 4 10.71 -0.07 -6.54
N LEU A 5 10.76 1.25 -6.76
CA LEU A 5 10.37 1.86 -8.03
C LEU A 5 11.26 1.38 -9.16
N LEU A 6 12.58 1.23 -8.93
CA LEU A 6 13.52 0.70 -9.91
C LEU A 6 13.19 -0.77 -10.24
N LYS A 7 12.82 -1.60 -9.26
CA LYS A 7 12.34 -2.98 -9.49
C LYS A 7 11.02 -3.01 -10.24
N LEU A 8 10.07 -2.12 -9.93
CA LEU A 8 8.82 -2.01 -10.70
C LEU A 8 9.10 -1.55 -12.15
N TYR A 9 10.00 -0.57 -12.33
CA TYR A 9 10.40 -0.04 -13.64
C TYR A 9 11.17 -1.09 -14.47
N LEU A 10 12.16 -1.77 -13.87
CA LEU A 10 13.00 -2.78 -14.50
C LEU A 10 12.25 -4.10 -14.77
N ASN A 11 11.21 -4.42 -13.99
CA ASN A 11 10.33 -5.56 -14.27
C ASN A 11 9.23 -5.24 -15.31
N GLY A 12 9.29 -4.08 -15.98
CA GLY A 12 8.41 -3.70 -17.08
C GLY A 12 7.03 -3.17 -16.67
N LEU A 13 6.84 -2.73 -15.42
CA LEU A 13 5.54 -2.33 -14.84
C LEU A 13 5.22 -0.84 -14.99
N LEU A 14 6.09 -0.08 -15.65
CA LEU A 14 5.94 1.37 -15.88
C LEU A 14 6.49 1.72 -17.28
N PHE A 15 5.97 1.10 -18.34
CA PHE A 15 6.23 1.57 -19.71
C PHE A 15 5.14 2.56 -20.15
N PRO A 16 5.48 3.68 -20.82
CA PRO A 16 4.49 4.48 -21.51
C PRO A 16 3.92 3.66 -22.68
N TYR A 17 2.60 3.51 -22.72
CA TYR A 17 1.85 2.79 -23.75
C TYR A 17 2.30 3.21 -25.16
N GLN A 18 2.93 2.30 -25.92
CA GLN A 18 3.00 2.43 -27.37
C GLN A 18 1.69 1.93 -27.96
N LEU A 19 0.93 2.86 -28.57
CA LEU A 19 -0.30 2.58 -29.30
C LEU A 19 -0.02 1.66 -30.49
N GLY A 20 -0.22 0.35 -30.29
CA GLY A 20 -0.31 -0.62 -31.36
C GLY A 20 -1.62 -0.44 -32.14
N SER A 21 -1.51 0.00 -33.39
CA SER A 21 -2.63 0.27 -34.30
C SER A 21 -3.46 -0.99 -34.57
N LYS A 22 -4.69 -1.08 -34.03
CA LYS A 22 -5.72 -2.01 -34.53
C LYS A 22 -6.75 -1.23 -35.34
N ARG A 23 -6.87 -1.62 -36.61
CA ARG A 23 -7.76 -1.06 -37.65
C ARG A 23 -9.22 -1.04 -37.18
N ARG A 24 -9.83 0.16 -37.16
CA ARG A 24 -11.28 0.33 -37.00
C ARG A 24 -12.01 -0.18 -38.24
N ARG A 25 -12.97 -1.09 -38.05
CA ARG A 25 -14.01 -1.40 -39.06
C ARG A 25 -15.00 -0.24 -39.07
N LYS A 26 -15.29 0.29 -40.27
CA LYS A 26 -16.31 1.32 -40.53
C LYS A 26 -17.71 0.72 -40.37
N VAL A 27 -18.61 1.43 -39.71
CA VAL A 27 -20.07 1.25 -39.79
C VAL A 27 -20.66 2.53 -40.39
N PRO A 28 -21.64 2.47 -41.31
CA PRO A 28 -22.06 3.63 -42.10
C PRO A 28 -23.01 4.56 -41.35
N GLU A 29 -22.93 5.86 -41.69
CA GLU A 29 -23.84 6.93 -41.29
C GLU A 29 -25.25 6.74 -41.87
N THR A 30 -26.26 6.96 -41.03
CA THR A 30 -27.58 7.44 -41.48
C THR A 30 -28.03 8.61 -40.60
N GLN A 31 -28.35 9.71 -41.27
CA GLN A 31 -28.79 10.98 -40.70
C GLN A 31 -30.26 10.92 -40.25
N ALA A 32 -30.56 11.54 -39.10
CA ALA A 32 -31.84 12.19 -38.86
C ALA A 32 -31.67 13.32 -37.82
N ARG A 33 -32.26 14.48 -38.12
CA ARG A 33 -32.20 15.73 -37.34
C ARG A 33 -33.41 15.86 -36.39
N GLN A 34 -33.25 16.78 -35.41
CA GLN A 34 -34.27 17.47 -34.57
C GLN A 34 -34.88 16.65 -33.41
N ALA A 35 -35.17 17.15 -32.20
CA ALA A 35 -35.17 18.48 -31.59
C ALA A 35 -35.02 18.33 -30.04
N VAL A 36 -34.70 19.42 -29.33
CA VAL A 36 -34.66 19.49 -27.85
C VAL A 36 -36.04 19.87 -27.31
N PRO A 37 -36.50 19.27 -26.20
CA PRO A 37 -36.85 20.11 -25.05
C PRO A 37 -36.45 19.53 -23.67
N THR A 38 -35.95 20.46 -22.85
CA THR A 38 -36.04 20.64 -21.38
C THR A 38 -36.48 19.49 -20.46
N GLY A 39 -35.60 19.19 -19.51
CA GLY A 39 -35.92 19.01 -18.08
C GLY A 39 -36.46 17.65 -17.64
N ILE A 40 -35.65 16.93 -16.85
CA ILE A 40 -35.99 16.15 -15.63
C ILE A 40 -34.79 15.25 -15.28
N GLN A 41 -34.38 15.28 -14.02
CA GLN A 41 -33.32 14.45 -13.44
C GLN A 41 -33.56 12.97 -13.73
N ARG A 42 -32.60 12.31 -14.38
CA ARG A 42 -32.53 10.85 -14.47
C ARG A 42 -31.12 10.39 -14.10
N SER A 43 -31.08 9.61 -13.02
CA SER A 43 -30.00 8.76 -12.59
C SER A 43 -29.37 8.02 -13.76
N VAL A 44 -28.04 8.07 -13.84
CA VAL A 44 -27.24 7.31 -14.81
C VAL A 44 -27.42 5.81 -14.50
N PRO A 45 -27.96 4.99 -15.42
CA PRO A 45 -28.02 3.54 -15.25
C PRO A 45 -26.62 2.95 -15.36
N GLY A 46 -26.37 1.91 -14.56
CA GLY A 46 -25.09 1.24 -14.39
C GLY A 46 -24.38 0.92 -15.70
N GLN A 47 -23.05 1.09 -15.67
CA GLN A 47 -22.17 0.49 -16.65
C GLN A 47 -22.36 -1.03 -16.56
N GLU A 48 -22.94 -1.64 -17.60
CA GLU A 48 -22.87 -3.09 -17.78
C GLU A 48 -21.38 -3.47 -17.81
N GLN A 49 -20.90 -4.09 -16.74
CA GLN A 49 -19.58 -4.69 -16.73
C GLN A 49 -19.63 -5.87 -17.69
N VAL A 50 -18.98 -5.74 -18.84
CA VAL A 50 -18.79 -6.85 -19.77
C VAL A 50 -18.09 -7.97 -18.99
N GLU A 51 -18.75 -9.12 -18.84
CA GLU A 51 -18.17 -10.26 -18.13
C GLU A 51 -16.89 -10.72 -18.83
N LYS A 52 -15.76 -10.68 -18.11
CA LYS A 52 -14.48 -11.16 -18.62
C LYS A 52 -14.50 -12.67 -18.79
N ARG A 53 -14.07 -13.15 -19.95
CA ARG A 53 -13.97 -14.59 -20.28
C ARG A 53 -12.70 -14.84 -21.08
N TYR A 54 -12.02 -15.95 -20.79
CA TYR A 54 -10.88 -16.37 -21.60
C TYR A 54 -11.32 -16.75 -23.02
N ASP A 55 -10.43 -16.54 -23.99
CA ASP A 55 -10.56 -17.12 -25.33
C ASP A 55 -10.27 -18.64 -25.24
N PRO A 56 -11.22 -19.53 -25.58
CA PRO A 56 -10.99 -20.97 -25.57
C PRO A 56 -9.83 -21.43 -26.46
N LEU A 57 -9.44 -20.61 -27.44
CA LEU A 57 -8.35 -20.90 -28.38
C LEU A 57 -6.99 -20.37 -27.91
N ASP A 58 -6.90 -19.71 -26.76
CA ASP A 58 -5.64 -19.22 -26.21
C ASP A 58 -4.80 -20.40 -25.69
N SER A 59 -3.93 -20.92 -26.55
CA SER A 59 -2.99 -22.02 -26.26
C SER A 59 -1.91 -21.64 -25.24
N THR A 60 -1.83 -20.37 -24.88
CA THR A 60 -0.85 -19.87 -23.94
C THR A 60 -1.33 -19.99 -22.48
N LEU A 61 -2.62 -20.30 -22.27
CA LEU A 61 -3.21 -20.60 -20.98
C LEU A 61 -3.40 -22.10 -20.80
N LYS A 62 -3.24 -22.58 -19.56
CA LYS A 62 -3.53 -23.97 -19.20
C LYS A 62 -4.95 -24.06 -18.66
N PHE A 63 -5.91 -24.39 -19.52
CA PHE A 63 -7.31 -24.57 -19.11
C PHE A 63 -7.51 -25.84 -18.30
N VAL A 64 -8.38 -25.77 -17.30
CA VAL A 64 -8.69 -26.88 -16.38
C VAL A 64 -10.19 -26.95 -16.10
N ASN A 65 -10.68 -28.18 -15.85
CA ASN A 65 -12.11 -28.45 -15.62
C ASN A 65 -12.50 -28.49 -14.14
N ARG A 66 -11.59 -28.11 -13.23
CA ARG A 66 -11.88 -28.06 -11.79
C ARG A 66 -12.53 -26.72 -11.41
N PRO A 67 -13.25 -26.65 -10.27
CA PRO A 67 -13.93 -25.44 -9.83
C PRO A 67 -12.96 -24.25 -9.67
N ASP A 68 -13.50 -23.04 -9.75
CA ASP A 68 -12.75 -21.82 -9.43
C ASP A 68 -12.43 -21.81 -7.93
N ASP A 69 -11.13 -21.81 -7.60
CA ASP A 69 -10.63 -21.87 -6.23
C ASP A 69 -10.82 -20.54 -5.45
N LEU A 70 -11.19 -19.44 -6.13
CA LEU A 70 -11.50 -18.14 -5.54
C LEU A 70 -13.00 -17.90 -5.42
N ASN A 71 -13.79 -18.47 -6.32
CA ASN A 71 -15.24 -18.35 -6.32
C ASN A 71 -15.93 -19.66 -6.74
N PRO A 72 -16.09 -20.64 -5.82
CA PRO A 72 -16.64 -21.96 -6.12
C PRO A 72 -18.10 -21.96 -6.60
N LEU A 73 -18.80 -20.82 -6.48
CA LEU A 73 -20.20 -20.66 -6.85
C LEU A 73 -20.41 -20.27 -8.33
N CYS A 74 -19.34 -20.01 -9.08
CA CYS A 74 -19.40 -19.58 -10.48
C CYS A 74 -18.97 -20.73 -11.40
N ASP A 75 -19.94 -21.50 -11.93
CA ASP A 75 -19.62 -22.82 -12.49
C ASP A 75 -19.45 -22.89 -14.03
N ASP A 76 -19.92 -21.89 -14.78
CA ASP A 76 -20.08 -22.04 -16.24
C ASP A 76 -19.00 -21.34 -17.10
N SER A 77 -17.94 -20.81 -16.48
CA SER A 77 -16.87 -20.08 -17.19
C SER A 77 -15.60 -20.90 -17.34
N LEU A 78 -14.82 -20.66 -18.40
CA LEU A 78 -13.48 -21.25 -18.57
C LEU A 78 -12.56 -20.82 -17.42
N ARG A 79 -11.74 -21.76 -16.93
CA ARG A 79 -10.74 -21.50 -15.86
C ARG A 79 -9.35 -21.83 -16.34
N ALA A 80 -8.40 -21.00 -15.95
CA ALA A 80 -6.98 -21.22 -16.19
C ALA A 80 -6.27 -21.58 -14.88
N GLU A 81 -5.25 -22.43 -14.98
CA GLU A 81 -4.39 -22.80 -13.86
C GLU A 81 -3.32 -21.73 -13.61
N MET A 82 -3.29 -21.19 -12.40
CA MET A 82 -2.21 -20.36 -11.87
C MET A 82 -0.96 -21.20 -11.59
N SER A 83 0.21 -20.56 -11.48
CA SER A 83 1.50 -21.19 -11.14
C SER A 83 1.52 -21.89 -9.78
N CYS A 84 0.53 -21.65 -8.92
CA CYS A 84 0.31 -22.36 -7.65
C CYS A 84 -0.50 -23.66 -7.79
N GLY A 85 -0.98 -23.98 -9.00
CA GLY A 85 -1.84 -25.13 -9.27
C GLY A 85 -3.33 -24.86 -9.03
N HIS A 86 -3.74 -23.66 -8.63
CA HIS A 86 -5.15 -23.34 -8.39
C HIS A 86 -5.80 -22.73 -9.64
N ALA A 87 -7.07 -23.05 -9.87
CA ALA A 87 -7.86 -22.65 -11.02
C ALA A 87 -8.62 -21.34 -10.73
N VAL A 88 -8.61 -20.44 -11.70
CA VAL A 88 -9.26 -19.12 -11.56
C VAL A 88 -9.94 -18.69 -12.86
N THR A 89 -11.02 -17.92 -12.73
CA THR A 89 -11.59 -17.10 -13.81
C THR A 89 -10.92 -15.73 -13.84
N PRO A 90 -10.96 -14.99 -14.97
CA PRO A 90 -10.38 -13.66 -15.04
C PRO A 90 -11.05 -12.70 -14.05
N GLU A 91 -12.37 -12.82 -13.90
CA GLU A 91 -13.19 -11.98 -13.05
C GLU A 91 -12.91 -12.23 -11.54
N SER A 92 -12.84 -13.50 -11.12
CA SER A 92 -12.57 -13.83 -9.71
C SER A 92 -11.16 -13.37 -9.30
N LEU A 93 -10.17 -13.57 -10.18
CA LEU A 93 -8.80 -13.12 -9.95
C LEU A 93 -8.69 -11.59 -9.90
N THR A 94 -9.33 -10.88 -10.85
CA THR A 94 -9.38 -9.41 -10.85
C THR A 94 -9.94 -8.89 -9.53
N ARG A 95 -11.08 -9.42 -9.10
CA ARG A 95 -11.78 -8.98 -7.88
C ARG A 95 -10.95 -9.24 -6.63
N TRP A 96 -10.35 -10.43 -6.52
CA TRP A 96 -9.49 -10.78 -5.39
C TRP A 96 -8.28 -9.84 -5.30
N CYS A 97 -7.55 -9.66 -6.40
CA CYS A 97 -6.37 -8.81 -6.41
C CYS A 97 -6.71 -7.33 -6.16
N ARG A 98 -7.83 -6.82 -6.67
CA ARG A 98 -8.32 -5.47 -6.36
C ARG A 98 -8.60 -5.30 -4.87
N SER A 99 -9.29 -6.27 -4.26
CA SER A 99 -9.57 -6.28 -2.82
C SER A 99 -8.29 -6.29 -1.97
N LEU A 100 -7.23 -6.98 -2.41
CA LEU A 100 -5.93 -6.92 -1.73
C LEU A 100 -5.32 -5.51 -1.78
N LEU A 101 -5.39 -4.82 -2.92
CA LEU A 101 -4.91 -3.44 -3.05
C LEU A 101 -5.71 -2.47 -2.17
N ASP A 102 -7.03 -2.63 -2.11
CA ASP A 102 -7.91 -1.83 -1.24
C ASP A 102 -7.59 -2.02 0.24
N GLN A 103 -7.18 -3.24 0.63
CA GLN A 103 -6.69 -3.57 1.97
C GLN A 103 -5.24 -3.12 2.22
N GLY A 104 -4.59 -2.48 1.24
CA GLY A 104 -3.22 -1.98 1.35
C GLY A 104 -2.14 -3.03 1.11
N ASN A 105 -2.48 -4.19 0.53
CA ASN A 105 -1.52 -5.23 0.18
C ASN A 105 -1.25 -5.25 -1.34
N TYR A 106 0.00 -5.01 -1.73
CA TYR A 106 0.43 -5.03 -3.12
C TYR A 106 1.14 -6.34 -3.52
N LYS A 107 1.20 -7.33 -2.62
CA LYS A 107 1.70 -8.68 -2.91
C LYS A 107 0.52 -9.63 -3.08
N PHE A 108 0.31 -10.09 -4.30
CA PHE A 108 -0.78 -11.00 -4.63
C PHE A 108 -0.43 -12.42 -4.19
N ARG A 109 -1.31 -13.01 -3.39
CA ARG A 109 -1.13 -14.37 -2.86
C ARG A 109 -2.40 -15.17 -3.04
N CYS A 110 -2.21 -16.47 -3.29
CA CYS A 110 -3.30 -17.40 -3.45
C CYS A 110 -4.06 -17.63 -2.12
N PRO A 111 -5.37 -17.33 -2.04
CA PRO A 111 -6.17 -17.56 -0.83
C PRO A 111 -6.73 -18.98 -0.73
N ALA A 112 -6.61 -19.78 -1.80
CA ALA A 112 -7.19 -21.12 -1.87
C ALA A 112 -6.70 -22.02 -0.72
N LEU A 113 -7.57 -22.91 -0.27
CA LEU A 113 -7.26 -23.87 0.79
C LEU A 113 -6.69 -25.15 0.19
N VAL A 114 -5.50 -25.52 0.63
CA VAL A 114 -4.91 -26.84 0.43
C VAL A 114 -5.49 -27.77 1.48
N GLU A 115 -6.09 -28.87 1.03
CA GLU A 115 -6.68 -29.92 1.90
C GLU A 115 -7.69 -29.37 2.92
N GLY A 116 -8.41 -28.29 2.57
CA GLY A 116 -9.48 -27.70 3.38
C GLY A 116 -9.06 -27.01 4.69
N THR A 117 -7.78 -27.04 5.05
CA THR A 117 -7.30 -26.58 6.37
C THR A 117 -6.26 -25.48 6.30
N LYS A 118 -5.45 -25.41 5.24
CA LYS A 118 -4.32 -24.48 5.16
C LYS A 118 -4.37 -23.65 3.89
N GLN A 119 -4.20 -22.33 3.99
CA GLN A 119 -4.08 -21.47 2.81
C GLN A 119 -2.81 -21.78 2.01
N CYS A 120 -2.95 -21.85 0.69
CA CYS A 120 -1.85 -22.02 -0.26
C CYS A 120 -0.79 -20.93 -0.07
N ASN A 121 -1.22 -19.66 -0.07
CA ASN A 121 -0.40 -18.49 0.24
C ASN A 121 0.83 -18.28 -0.67
N LYS A 122 0.93 -19.01 -1.79
CA LYS A 122 1.96 -18.83 -2.81
C LYS A 122 1.78 -17.45 -3.44
N GLU A 123 2.89 -16.74 -3.60
CA GLU A 123 2.92 -15.40 -4.21
C GLU A 123 2.86 -15.52 -5.73
N TRP A 124 1.99 -14.72 -6.35
CA TRP A 124 1.86 -14.60 -7.80
C TRP A 124 2.60 -13.35 -8.28
N SER A 125 3.26 -13.47 -9.42
CA SER A 125 3.86 -12.29 -10.06
C SER A 125 2.76 -11.39 -10.63
N TYR A 126 2.99 -10.07 -10.69
CA TYR A 126 2.00 -9.20 -11.35
C TYR A 126 1.86 -9.49 -12.84
N GLN A 127 2.91 -9.97 -13.51
CA GLN A 127 2.82 -10.38 -14.92
C GLN A 127 1.84 -11.54 -15.11
N GLU A 128 1.87 -12.52 -14.21
CA GLU A 128 0.92 -13.62 -14.17
C GLU A 128 -0.49 -13.12 -13.87
N VAL A 129 -0.67 -12.27 -12.84
CA VAL A 129 -1.97 -11.68 -12.49
C VAL A 129 -2.55 -10.88 -13.65
N ARG A 130 -1.77 -9.98 -14.25
CA ARG A 130 -2.21 -9.12 -15.37
C ARG A 130 -2.71 -9.94 -16.55
N ARG A 131 -2.04 -11.05 -16.83
CA ARG A 131 -2.38 -11.96 -17.93
C ARG A 131 -3.62 -12.81 -17.63
N LEU A 132 -3.65 -13.51 -16.49
CA LEU A 132 -4.76 -14.42 -16.17
C LEU A 132 -6.01 -13.68 -15.70
N ALA A 133 -5.89 -12.47 -15.15
CA ALA A 133 -7.04 -11.65 -14.81
C ALA A 133 -7.62 -10.92 -16.03
N ASP A 134 -6.96 -11.03 -17.19
CA ASP A 134 -7.29 -10.31 -18.43
C ASP A 134 -7.60 -8.83 -18.13
N LEU A 135 -6.64 -8.14 -17.50
CA LEU A 135 -6.84 -6.76 -17.05
C LEU A 135 -6.98 -5.82 -18.24
N THR A 136 -7.98 -4.95 -18.21
CA THR A 136 -8.08 -3.85 -19.19
C THR A 136 -6.95 -2.84 -18.97
N VAL A 137 -6.78 -1.94 -19.93
CA VAL A 137 -5.79 -0.86 -19.84
C VAL A 137 -6.00 -0.01 -18.58
N GLU A 138 -7.25 0.32 -18.26
CA GLU A 138 -7.64 1.12 -17.11
C GLU A 138 -7.39 0.37 -15.80
N GLU A 139 -7.67 -0.93 -15.76
CA GLU A 139 -7.41 -1.76 -14.59
C GLU A 139 -5.92 -1.96 -14.35
N MET A 140 -5.14 -2.17 -15.42
CA MET A 140 -3.69 -2.23 -15.32
C MET A 140 -3.14 -0.96 -14.71
N GLN A 141 -3.55 0.21 -15.22
CA GLN A 141 -3.12 1.50 -14.70
C GLN A 141 -3.47 1.63 -13.21
N HIS A 142 -4.71 1.31 -12.83
CA HIS A 142 -5.14 1.34 -11.43
C HIS A 142 -4.31 0.41 -10.54
N PHE A 143 -4.01 -0.80 -11.00
CA PHE A 143 -3.19 -1.77 -10.26
C PHE A 143 -1.75 -1.27 -10.12
N GLU A 144 -1.12 -0.83 -11.21
CA GLU A 144 0.26 -0.37 -11.24
C GLU A 144 0.45 0.88 -10.34
N GLU A 145 -0.46 1.85 -10.42
CA GLU A 145 -0.44 3.05 -9.55
C GLU A 145 -0.65 2.69 -8.08
N SER A 146 -1.60 1.80 -7.78
CA SER A 146 -1.87 1.36 -6.41
C SER A 146 -0.72 0.57 -5.82
N MET A 147 -0.15 -0.37 -6.58
CA MET A 147 1.04 -1.13 -6.19
C MET A 147 2.22 -0.21 -5.94
N ALA A 148 2.48 0.74 -6.83
CA ALA A 148 3.58 1.70 -6.67
C ALA A 148 3.38 2.55 -5.40
N ARG A 149 2.18 3.09 -5.18
CA ARG A 149 1.86 3.88 -4.00
C ARG A 149 2.02 3.09 -2.70
N LEU A 150 1.54 1.85 -2.66
CA LEU A 150 1.63 0.98 -1.47
C LEU A 150 3.08 0.52 -1.22
N ALA A 151 3.82 0.16 -2.27
CA ALA A 151 5.24 -0.19 -2.15
C ALA A 151 6.08 1.00 -1.67
N LEU A 152 5.78 2.22 -2.13
CA LEU A 152 6.40 3.44 -1.64
C LEU A 152 6.11 3.65 -0.15
N ALA A 153 4.86 3.51 0.28
CA ALA A 153 4.48 3.66 1.68
C ALA A 153 5.17 2.62 2.61
N ASP A 154 5.36 1.39 2.12
CA ASP A 154 5.99 0.32 2.89
C ASP A 154 7.52 0.47 3.01
N HIS A 155 8.19 0.95 1.96
CA HIS A 155 9.66 0.87 1.86
C HIS A 155 10.40 2.19 1.87
N CYS A 156 9.73 3.29 1.53
CA CYS A 156 10.37 4.57 1.23
C CYS A 156 9.74 5.68 2.09
N GLU A 157 10.57 6.45 2.80
CA GLU A 157 10.09 7.70 3.42
C GLU A 157 10.00 8.73 2.30
N VAL A 158 8.78 9.00 1.83
CA VAL A 158 8.51 9.93 0.73
C VAL A 158 7.80 11.16 1.27
N GLN A 159 8.21 12.33 0.79
CA GLN A 159 7.51 13.59 1.01
C GLN A 159 7.56 14.43 -0.25
N GLU A 160 6.61 15.35 -0.39
CA GLU A 160 6.60 16.32 -1.47
C GLU A 160 7.59 17.45 -1.21
N CYS A 161 8.38 17.78 -2.23
CA CYS A 161 9.19 18.98 -2.21
C CYS A 161 8.28 20.22 -2.11
N SER A 162 8.50 21.07 -1.11
CA SER A 162 7.69 22.27 -0.92
C SER A 162 7.70 23.22 -2.12
N GLN A 163 8.79 23.23 -2.89
CA GLN A 163 8.99 24.10 -4.05
C GLN A 163 8.36 23.54 -5.35
N CYS A 164 8.68 22.30 -5.75
CA CYS A 164 8.25 21.74 -7.04
C CYS A 164 7.15 20.68 -6.94
N LYS A 165 6.70 20.33 -5.73
CA LYS A 165 5.67 19.32 -5.44
C LYS A 165 5.99 17.89 -5.90
N THR A 166 7.18 17.65 -6.47
CA THR A 166 7.63 16.31 -6.79
C THR A 166 7.89 15.50 -5.52
N SER A 167 7.51 14.23 -5.55
CA SER A 167 7.86 13.24 -4.53
C SER A 167 9.37 13.05 -4.42
N VAL A 168 9.90 13.23 -3.22
CA VAL A 168 11.32 13.03 -2.89
C VAL A 168 11.42 11.95 -1.83
N GLU A 169 12.35 11.02 -2.02
CA GLU A 169 12.65 9.95 -1.08
C GLU A 169 13.79 10.38 -0.15
N ARG A 170 13.64 10.08 1.14
CA ARG A 170 14.69 10.20 2.13
C ARG A 170 15.47 8.90 2.25
N MET A 171 16.69 8.91 1.68
CA MET A 171 17.59 7.75 1.67
C MET A 171 18.17 7.45 3.06
N ASP A 172 18.48 8.49 3.83
CA ASP A 172 19.08 8.38 5.17
C ASP A 172 18.10 8.87 6.23
N LEU A 173 17.57 7.92 7.01
CA LEU A 173 16.62 8.17 8.10
C LEU A 173 17.23 8.96 9.26
N SER A 174 18.56 9.08 9.32
CA SER A 174 19.28 9.88 10.29
C SER A 174 19.62 11.28 9.80
N ASN A 175 19.33 11.62 8.54
CA ASN A 175 19.61 12.95 8.00
C ASN A 175 18.33 13.66 7.56
N LEU A 176 17.96 14.74 8.24
CA LEU A 176 16.80 15.56 7.91
C LEU A 176 17.03 16.48 6.70
N CYS A 177 18.28 16.65 6.25
CA CYS A 177 18.64 17.45 5.10
C CYS A 177 18.52 16.61 3.83
N VAL A 178 17.41 16.81 3.10
CA VAL A 178 17.07 16.00 1.93
C VAL A 178 17.20 16.84 0.66
N GLN A 179 17.86 16.27 -0.34
CA GLN A 179 18.06 16.92 -1.63
C GLN A 179 16.86 16.68 -2.55
N CYS A 180 16.31 17.74 -3.15
CA CYS A 180 15.39 17.59 -4.27
C CYS A 180 16.19 17.53 -5.58
N VAL A 181 16.22 16.36 -6.21
CA VAL A 181 16.95 16.16 -7.49
C VAL A 181 16.36 16.98 -8.63
N VAL A 182 15.03 17.17 -8.66
CA VAL A 182 14.34 17.95 -9.69
C VAL A 182 14.67 19.44 -9.58
N CYS A 183 14.50 20.04 -8.40
CA CYS A 183 14.89 21.43 -8.16
C CYS A 183 16.38 21.64 -8.41
N THR A 184 17.22 20.67 -8.02
CA THR A 184 18.67 20.76 -8.26
C THR A 184 19.00 20.82 -9.75
N ALA A 185 18.35 19.98 -10.57
CA ALA A 185 18.57 19.96 -12.01
C ALA A 185 18.05 21.23 -12.69
N VAL A 186 16.83 21.67 -12.38
CA VAL A 186 16.20 22.86 -12.97
C VAL A 186 16.97 24.14 -12.63
N GLN A 187 17.39 24.29 -11.38
CA GLN A 187 18.08 25.48 -10.90
C GLN A 187 19.60 25.43 -11.16
N LYS A 188 20.13 24.28 -11.62
CA LYS A 188 21.57 24.00 -11.73
C LYS A 188 22.34 24.30 -10.42
N LYS A 189 21.65 24.22 -9.29
CA LYS A 189 22.16 24.51 -7.94
C LYS A 189 21.57 23.52 -6.98
N LYS A 190 22.40 22.95 -6.09
CA LYS A 190 21.93 22.01 -5.07
C LYS A 190 20.81 22.64 -4.23
N PHE A 191 19.66 22.00 -4.22
CA PHE A 191 18.52 22.40 -3.41
C PHE A 191 18.25 21.34 -2.33
N TYR A 192 18.25 21.79 -1.07
CA TYR A 192 17.99 20.97 0.10
C TYR A 192 16.83 21.54 0.89
N PHE A 193 16.02 20.67 1.49
CA PHE A 193 14.94 21.03 2.40
C PHE A 193 14.95 20.15 3.64
N CYS A 194 14.30 20.61 4.70
CA CYS A 194 14.16 19.87 5.94
C CYS A 194 12.99 18.89 5.87
N TRP A 195 13.22 17.63 6.21
CA TRP A 195 12.20 16.57 6.23
C TRP A 195 11.09 16.76 7.28
N GLN A 196 11.30 17.59 8.29
CA GLN A 196 10.28 17.86 9.32
C GLN A 196 9.37 19.03 8.93
N CYS A 197 9.98 20.19 8.65
CA CYS A 197 9.23 21.43 8.43
C CYS A 197 9.00 21.74 6.94
N LEU A 198 9.57 20.97 6.02
CA LEU A 198 9.50 21.13 4.56
C LEU A 198 10.06 22.44 4.01
N LYS A 199 10.59 23.33 4.86
CA LYS A 199 11.24 24.59 4.46
C LYS A 199 12.64 24.31 3.89
N PRO A 200 13.20 25.26 3.09
CA PRO A 200 14.60 25.19 2.67
C PRO A 200 15.53 24.92 3.85
N TRP A 201 16.56 24.10 3.63
CA TRP A 201 17.46 23.69 4.69
C TRP A 201 18.23 24.90 5.25
N LYS A 202 18.25 25.01 6.58
CA LYS A 202 19.00 26.03 7.32
C LYS A 202 19.82 25.34 8.41
N GLY A 203 21.11 25.66 8.49
CA GLY A 203 22.04 25.10 9.48
C GLY A 203 23.05 24.10 8.92
N SER A 204 23.94 23.63 9.80
CA SER A 204 24.89 22.56 9.47
C SER A 204 24.16 21.24 9.24
N GLY A 205 24.48 20.55 8.15
CA GLY A 205 24.04 19.17 7.89
C GLY A 205 25.24 18.24 7.74
N PRO A 206 25.06 16.91 7.87
CA PRO A 206 23.82 16.17 8.16
C PRO A 206 23.45 16.17 9.65
N ARG A 207 22.15 16.13 9.98
CA ARG A 207 21.65 16.01 11.38
C ARG A 207 20.27 15.36 11.46
N SER A 208 19.97 14.72 12.59
CA SER A 208 18.75 13.91 12.81
C SER A 208 17.70 14.58 13.70
N ASP A 209 18.07 15.63 14.43
CA ASP A 209 17.28 16.24 15.50
C ASP A 209 16.29 17.30 14.99
N ARG A 210 16.78 18.38 14.36
CA ARG A 210 16.00 19.46 13.74
C ARG A 210 16.83 20.25 12.73
N CYS A 211 16.26 21.23 12.04
CA CYS A 211 17.05 22.24 11.32
C CYS A 211 17.01 23.59 12.07
N ASP A 212 17.74 24.59 11.59
CA ASP A 212 17.82 25.92 12.23
C ASP A 212 16.71 26.87 11.76
N ASN A 213 15.65 26.33 11.15
CA ASN A 213 14.45 27.10 10.85
C ASN A 213 13.63 27.31 12.13
N ASP A 214 13.12 28.54 12.30
CA ASP A 214 12.25 28.87 13.43
C ASP A 214 10.96 28.04 13.37
N GLY A 215 10.61 27.45 14.52
CA GLY A 215 9.47 26.54 14.66
C GLY A 215 9.65 25.18 13.99
N CYS A 216 10.88 24.74 13.69
CA CYS A 216 11.12 23.38 13.21
C CYS A 216 10.88 22.35 14.33
N GLU A 217 9.73 21.69 14.27
CA GLU A 217 9.35 20.64 15.22
C GLU A 217 9.01 19.33 14.51
N ASN A 218 9.29 18.22 15.19
CA ASN A 218 8.89 16.90 14.71
C ASN A 218 7.42 16.66 15.05
N LYS A 219 6.56 16.67 14.02
CA LYS A 219 5.11 16.49 14.17
C LYS A 219 4.73 15.18 14.86
N ASP A 220 5.46 14.09 14.62
CA ASP A 220 5.18 12.82 15.30
C ASP A 220 5.53 12.92 16.79
N LEU A 221 6.64 13.55 17.17
CA LEU A 221 6.95 13.78 18.58
C LEU A 221 5.92 14.68 19.26
N GLN A 222 5.50 15.76 18.60
CA GLN A 222 4.44 16.63 19.12
C GLN A 222 3.13 15.86 19.33
N LEU A 223 2.75 15.02 18.38
CA LEU A 223 1.57 14.17 18.45
C LEU A 223 1.69 13.11 19.55
N LEU A 224 2.86 12.49 19.74
CA LEU A 224 3.10 11.55 20.84
C LEU A 224 2.96 12.21 22.20
N GLN A 225 3.35 13.49 22.32
CA GLN A 225 3.20 14.24 23.57
C GLN A 225 1.75 14.65 23.85
N THR A 226 1.00 15.01 22.81
CA THR A 226 -0.34 15.61 22.94
C THR A 226 -1.51 14.64 22.72
N CYS A 227 -1.27 13.44 22.17
CA CYS A 227 -2.37 12.51 21.86
C CYS A 227 -3.16 12.11 23.12
N LYS A 228 -4.46 11.89 22.98
CA LYS A 228 -5.30 11.39 24.07
C LYS A 228 -4.84 10.02 24.58
N THR A 229 -5.33 9.61 25.74
CA THR A 229 -5.20 8.22 26.20
C THR A 229 -6.42 7.40 25.79
N ILE A 230 -6.24 6.08 25.73
CA ILE A 230 -7.25 5.07 25.42
C ILE A 230 -7.19 3.95 26.46
N SER A 231 -8.33 3.27 26.64
CA SER A 231 -8.39 1.98 27.29
C SER A 231 -8.28 0.83 26.28
N LEU A 232 -7.77 -0.31 26.73
CA LEU A 232 -7.76 -1.57 26.00
C LEU A 232 -8.70 -2.55 26.75
N PRO A 233 -10.00 -2.62 26.37
CA PRO A 233 -11.02 -3.32 27.16
C PRO A 233 -10.73 -4.81 27.42
N ASP A 234 -10.12 -5.49 26.44
CA ASP A 234 -9.79 -6.92 26.54
C ASP A 234 -8.51 -7.18 27.36
N VAL A 235 -7.80 -6.13 27.77
CA VAL A 235 -6.54 -6.23 28.53
C VAL A 235 -6.77 -5.72 29.95
N LYS A 236 -6.70 -6.62 30.93
CA LYS A 236 -6.97 -6.30 32.33
C LYS A 236 -6.12 -5.11 32.80
N ASP A 237 -6.79 -4.18 33.50
CA ASP A 237 -6.24 -3.01 34.17
C ASP A 237 -5.65 -1.90 33.27
N VAL A 238 -5.77 -2.00 31.94
CA VAL A 238 -5.25 -0.97 31.02
C VAL A 238 -6.32 0.07 30.69
N THR A 239 -6.42 1.11 31.52
CA THR A 239 -7.43 2.18 31.37
C THR A 239 -6.89 3.47 30.73
N SER A 240 -5.59 3.75 30.84
CA SER A 240 -4.98 5.00 30.35
C SER A 240 -3.64 4.75 29.66
N CYS A 241 -3.70 4.41 28.38
CA CYS A 241 -2.52 4.24 27.51
C CYS A 241 -2.53 5.30 26.39
N PRO A 242 -1.42 5.98 26.06
CA PRO A 242 -1.34 6.86 24.89
C PRO A 242 -1.94 6.22 23.62
N ALA A 243 -2.84 6.94 22.94
CA ALA A 243 -3.54 6.46 21.75
C ALA A 243 -2.60 6.19 20.57
N ILE A 244 -1.48 6.91 20.54
CA ILE A 244 -0.49 6.88 19.47
C ILE A 244 0.85 6.50 20.08
N ARG A 245 1.53 5.55 19.46
CA ARG A 245 2.89 5.08 19.81
C ARG A 245 3.76 5.01 18.57
N LEU A 246 5.07 4.93 18.73
CA LEU A 246 5.99 4.53 17.66
C LEU A 246 6.45 3.09 17.87
N CYS A 247 6.61 2.35 16.78
CA CYS A 247 7.26 1.05 16.79
C CYS A 247 8.66 1.15 17.40
N PRO A 248 9.01 0.34 18.43
CA PRO A 248 10.30 0.42 19.10
C PRO A 248 11.47 0.02 18.20
N THR A 249 11.21 -0.74 17.13
CA THR A 249 12.25 -1.19 16.20
C THR A 249 12.51 -0.18 15.09
N CYS A 250 11.45 0.30 14.44
CA CYS A 250 11.61 1.11 13.25
C CYS A 250 11.18 2.56 13.42
N GLY A 251 10.42 2.91 14.46
CA GLY A 251 9.90 4.27 14.66
C GLY A 251 8.65 4.62 13.86
N LEU A 252 8.01 3.67 13.17
CA LEU A 252 6.74 3.91 12.50
C LEU A 252 5.65 4.23 13.52
N ARG A 253 4.87 5.29 13.28
CA ARG A 253 3.66 5.61 14.05
C ARG A 253 2.61 4.52 13.94
N VAL A 254 2.04 4.14 15.07
CA VAL A 254 1.05 3.06 15.21
C VAL A 254 -0.06 3.47 16.18
N GLU A 255 -1.24 2.89 15.95
CA GLU A 255 -2.43 3.04 16.80
C GLU A 255 -3.01 1.66 17.09
N HIS A 256 -3.64 1.51 18.25
CA HIS A 256 -4.34 0.28 18.62
C HIS A 256 -5.83 0.41 18.27
N ASN A 257 -6.39 -0.59 17.58
CA ASN A 257 -7.83 -0.62 17.24
C ASN A 257 -8.76 -0.90 18.45
N ARG A 258 -8.18 -0.95 19.66
CA ARG A 258 -8.82 -1.27 20.95
C ARG A 258 -9.53 -2.63 21.02
N LYS A 259 -9.26 -3.55 20.09
CA LYS A 259 -9.79 -4.92 20.10
C LYS A 259 -8.64 -5.90 20.35
N HIS A 260 -8.95 -7.03 20.97
CA HIS A 260 -8.01 -8.12 21.24
C HIS A 260 -6.85 -7.70 22.17
N CYS A 261 -5.78 -8.49 22.13
CA CYS A 261 -4.66 -8.37 23.05
C CYS A 261 -3.83 -7.10 22.85
N LYS A 262 -2.97 -6.80 23.82
CA LYS A 262 -2.07 -5.62 23.81
C LYS A 262 -0.93 -5.65 22.79
N ASN A 263 -0.80 -6.71 22.00
CA ASN A 263 0.30 -6.86 21.05
C ASN A 263 -0.12 -6.43 19.66
N ILE A 264 0.74 -5.64 19.00
CA ILE A 264 0.53 -5.22 17.61
C ILE A 264 1.72 -5.63 16.76
N LYS A 265 1.44 -5.95 15.50
CA LYS A 265 2.45 -6.24 14.48
C LYS A 265 2.70 -4.97 13.68
N CYS A 266 3.94 -4.46 13.68
CA CYS A 266 4.28 -3.28 12.90
C CYS A 266 4.11 -3.55 11.41
N PRO A 267 3.35 -2.76 10.65
CA PRO A 267 3.17 -3.01 9.22
C PRO A 267 4.46 -2.76 8.44
N ARG A 268 5.38 -1.91 8.90
CA ARG A 268 6.67 -1.66 8.23
C ARG A 268 7.70 -2.77 8.50
N CYS A 269 8.14 -2.96 9.74
CA CYS A 269 9.21 -3.92 10.05
C CYS A 269 8.72 -5.33 10.39
N LYS A 270 7.40 -5.57 10.40
CA LYS A 270 6.75 -6.86 10.73
C LYS A 270 7.03 -7.41 12.14
N MET A 271 7.81 -6.71 12.96
CA MET A 271 8.06 -7.05 14.36
C MET A 271 6.81 -6.84 15.21
N GLU A 272 6.57 -7.79 16.11
CA GLU A 272 5.46 -7.73 17.07
C GLU A 272 5.96 -7.21 18.41
N PHE A 273 5.23 -6.25 18.98
CA PHE A 273 5.58 -5.62 20.25
C PHE A 273 4.34 -5.29 21.07
N CYS A 274 4.53 -5.07 22.37
CA CYS A 274 3.45 -4.69 23.26
C CYS A 274 3.17 -3.18 23.13
N PHE A 275 1.94 -2.80 22.79
CA PHE A 275 1.51 -1.41 22.69
C PHE A 275 1.54 -0.67 24.04
N VAL A 276 1.43 -1.41 25.14
CA VAL A 276 1.39 -0.87 26.50
C VAL A 276 2.80 -0.53 27.00
N CYS A 277 3.74 -1.49 26.96
CA CYS A 277 5.08 -1.30 27.52
C CYS A 277 6.18 -1.04 26.48
N LEU A 278 5.85 -1.07 25.19
CA LEU A 278 6.77 -0.87 24.06
C LEU A 278 7.93 -1.87 23.94
N LYS A 279 7.93 -2.95 24.74
CA LYS A 279 8.87 -4.07 24.59
C LYS A 279 8.47 -4.99 23.44
N LEU A 280 9.44 -5.62 22.79
CA LEU A 280 9.16 -6.66 21.81
C LEU A 280 8.40 -7.82 22.46
N LYS A 281 7.59 -8.56 21.70
CA LYS A 281 6.80 -9.68 22.23
C LYS A 281 7.65 -10.70 22.99
N ARG A 282 8.86 -10.99 22.48
CA ARG A 282 9.84 -11.88 23.12
C ARG A 282 10.41 -11.36 24.46
N GLU A 283 10.31 -10.07 24.73
CA GLU A 283 10.83 -9.40 25.94
C GLU A 283 9.72 -9.01 26.92
N CYS A 284 8.46 -9.05 26.47
CA CYS A 284 7.30 -8.77 27.31
C CYS A 284 6.87 -10.04 28.05
N SER A 285 7.27 -10.17 29.31
CA SER A 285 7.03 -11.35 30.15
C SER A 285 5.58 -11.58 30.60
N SER A 286 4.63 -10.77 30.16
CA SER A 286 3.24 -10.84 30.61
C SER A 286 2.31 -11.36 29.53
N SER A 287 1.25 -12.03 29.96
CA SER A 287 0.19 -12.55 29.08
C SER A 287 -0.39 -11.47 28.16
N PRO A 288 -0.80 -11.80 26.93
CA PRO A 288 -1.35 -10.84 25.97
C PRO A 288 -2.57 -10.04 26.48
N TYR A 289 -3.30 -10.57 27.47
CA TYR A 289 -4.56 -9.98 27.99
C TYR A 289 -4.43 -9.42 29.42
N THR A 290 -3.22 -9.28 29.95
CA THR A 290 -2.99 -8.71 31.29
C THR A 290 -2.08 -7.49 31.23
N MET A 291 -2.17 -6.62 32.25
CA MET A 291 -1.25 -5.50 32.42
C MET A 291 0.22 -5.96 32.46
N CYS A 292 1.12 -5.12 31.94
CA CYS A 292 2.55 -5.38 32.00
C CYS A 292 3.10 -5.08 33.41
N PRO A 293 4.06 -5.88 33.94
CA PRO A 293 4.67 -5.61 35.25
C PRO A 293 5.34 -4.24 35.33
N SER A 294 5.87 -3.74 34.21
CA SER A 294 6.44 -2.40 34.08
C SER A 294 5.40 -1.28 33.94
N GLY A 295 4.10 -1.61 33.98
CA GLY A 295 3.01 -0.69 33.70
C GLY A 295 2.99 -0.19 32.24
N VAL A 296 2.24 0.89 32.06
CA VAL A 296 2.15 1.65 30.80
C VAL A 296 3.44 2.44 30.60
N ALA A 297 4.13 2.24 29.46
CA ALA A 297 5.35 2.97 29.16
C ALA A 297 5.06 4.48 28.97
N PRO A 298 6.00 5.37 29.33
CA PRO A 298 5.87 6.80 29.09
C PRO A 298 5.75 7.15 27.60
N ARG A 299 5.32 8.38 27.31
CA ARG A 299 5.27 8.90 25.93
C ARG A 299 6.69 8.96 25.36
N GLN A 300 6.85 8.49 24.14
CA GLN A 300 8.16 8.48 23.47
C GLN A 300 8.59 9.92 23.15
N THR A 301 9.85 10.25 23.45
CA THR A 301 10.45 11.58 23.24
C THR A 301 11.44 11.60 22.07
N SER A 302 11.70 10.45 21.45
CA SER A 302 12.58 10.31 20.30
C SER A 302 12.04 9.26 19.31
N ILE A 303 12.47 9.35 18.05
CA ILE A 303 12.14 8.38 17.02
C ILE A 303 13.25 7.32 16.98
N PRO A 304 12.92 6.02 17.16
CA PRO A 304 13.88 4.94 16.99
C PRO A 304 14.53 4.95 15.60
N VAL A 305 15.86 4.82 15.57
CA VAL A 305 16.62 4.73 14.31
C VAL A 305 16.52 3.31 13.78
N TRP A 306 15.85 3.15 12.64
CA TRP A 306 15.72 1.84 12.02
C TRP A 306 17.01 1.46 11.27
N ARG A 307 17.71 0.44 11.77
CA ARG A 307 18.79 -0.21 11.03
C ARG A 307 18.20 -1.36 10.22
N LYS A 308 18.08 -1.18 8.90
CA LYS A 308 17.72 -2.26 7.98
C LYS A 308 18.93 -3.21 7.92
N THR A 309 18.87 -4.31 8.66
CA THR A 309 19.78 -5.47 8.50
C THR A 309 19.26 -6.38 7.42
#